data_AF-A0A9E8MVS3-F1
#
_entry.id   AF-A0A9E8MVS3-F1
#
_cell.length_a   1.000
_cell.length_b   1.000
_cell.length_c   1.000
_cell.angle_alpha   90.00
_cell.angle_beta   90.00
_cell.angle_gamma   90.00
#
_symmetry.space_group_name_H-M   'P 1'
#
loop_
_entity.id
_entity.type
_entity.pdbx_description
1 polymer ?
#
loop_
_entity_poly.entity_id
_entity_poly.type
_entity_poly.pdbx_seq_one_letter_code
_entity_poly.pdbx_strand_id
1 'polypeptide(L)'
;MYILSLIVLLACNNENTPDCFQNFGERITQTFEVEAFNKVTVFERIELIVKEGPSHEVVVETGEFLMDEIEVKVENGKLLLNNNNGCNLTRDYGITKIYITAPNLTEIRSSTGLQTSSKGVLNYPNSH
;
A
#
# COMPACT_ATOMS: atom_id res chain seq x y z
N MET A 1 -49.76 -20.24 0.37
CA MET A 1 -48.46 -20.79 -0.04
C MET A 1 -47.47 -19.63 -0.08
N TYR A 2 -46.74 -19.39 1.00
CA TYR A 2 -45.79 -18.29 1.09
C TYR A 2 -44.47 -18.73 0.46
N ILE A 3 -44.17 -18.23 -0.74
CA ILE A 3 -42.83 -18.36 -1.32
C ILE A 3 -41.97 -17.32 -0.61
N LEU A 4 -41.35 -17.72 0.50
CA LEU A 4 -40.27 -16.95 1.12
C LEU A 4 -39.08 -17.10 0.16
N SER A 5 -38.96 -16.16 -0.77
CA SER A 5 -37.82 -16.07 -1.69
C SER A 5 -36.58 -15.78 -0.84
N LEU A 6 -35.83 -16.83 -0.53
CA LEU A 6 -34.51 -16.75 0.05
C LEU A 6 -33.58 -16.29 -1.07
N ILE A 7 -33.52 -14.97 -1.30
CA ILE A 7 -32.48 -14.36 -2.14
C ILE A 7 -31.18 -14.53 -1.35
N VAL A 8 -30.49 -15.64 -1.60
CA VAL A 8 -29.10 -15.79 -1.21
C VAL A 8 -28.33 -14.85 -2.13
N LEU A 9 -28.09 -13.62 -1.66
CA LEU A 9 -27.16 -12.69 -2.28
C LEU A 9 -25.77 -13.31 -2.16
N LEU A 10 -25.39 -14.11 -3.15
CA LEU A 10 -23.99 -14.42 -3.42
C LEU A 10 -23.34 -13.11 -3.87
N ALA A 11 -22.92 -12.28 -2.91
CA ALA A 11 -22.07 -11.13 -3.19
C ALA A 11 -20.70 -11.69 -3.61
N CYS A 12 -20.53 -11.93 -4.90
CA CYS A 12 -19.21 -12.17 -5.48
C CYS A 12 -18.39 -10.90 -5.29
N ASN A 13 -17.31 -11.01 -4.52
CA ASN A 13 -16.38 -9.91 -4.36
C ASN A 13 -15.37 -9.94 -5.53
N ASN A 14 -15.14 -8.80 -6.16
CA ASN A 14 -14.12 -8.63 -7.19
C ASN A 14 -13.64 -7.16 -7.22
N GLU A 15 -12.74 -6.84 -8.14
CA GLU A 15 -12.20 -5.48 -8.40
C GLU A 15 -13.28 -4.44 -8.75
N ASN A 16 -14.48 -4.85 -9.17
CA ASN A 16 -15.58 -3.97 -9.57
C ASN A 16 -16.63 -3.76 -8.46
N THR A 17 -16.46 -4.37 -7.29
CA THR A 17 -17.30 -4.08 -6.12
C THR A 17 -17.00 -2.66 -5.65
N PRO A 18 -18.01 -1.81 -5.34
CA PRO A 18 -17.75 -0.50 -4.77
C PRO A 18 -16.84 -0.59 -3.53
N ASP A 19 -15.74 0.16 -3.50
CA ASP A 19 -14.64 0.06 -2.52
C ASP A 19 -15.10 -0.06 -1.07
N CYS A 20 -16.16 0.67 -0.69
CA CYS A 20 -16.73 0.64 0.66
C CYS A 20 -17.15 -0.75 1.14
N PHE A 21 -17.55 -1.63 0.22
CA PHE A 21 -18.08 -2.95 0.51
C PHE A 21 -17.15 -4.06 0.05
N GLN A 22 -16.06 -3.72 -0.62
CA GLN A 22 -15.06 -4.66 -1.08
C GLN A 22 -14.30 -5.25 0.12
N ASN A 23 -14.33 -6.57 0.26
CA ASN A 23 -13.43 -7.25 1.20
C ASN A 23 -12.00 -7.30 0.63
N PHE A 24 -11.01 -7.55 1.48
CA PHE A 24 -9.61 -7.55 1.06
C PHE A 24 -9.14 -8.91 0.48
N GLY A 25 -9.97 -9.95 0.53
CA GLY A 25 -9.59 -11.30 0.08
C GLY A 25 -8.42 -11.88 0.87
N GLU A 26 -7.57 -12.66 0.21
CA GLU A 26 -6.33 -13.15 0.80
C GLU A 26 -5.24 -12.07 0.82
N ARG A 27 -4.33 -12.15 1.81
CA ARG A 27 -3.15 -11.28 1.83
C ARG A 27 -2.14 -11.78 0.81
N ILE A 28 -1.74 -10.89 -0.09
CA ILE A 28 -0.73 -11.14 -1.11
C ILE A 28 0.44 -10.18 -0.98
N THR A 29 1.55 -10.50 -1.66
CA THR A 29 2.75 -9.67 -1.70
C THR A 29 3.25 -9.57 -3.13
N GLN A 30 3.59 -8.36 -3.56
CA GLN A 30 4.12 -8.10 -4.90
C GLN A 30 5.34 -7.17 -4.83
N THR A 31 6.38 -7.53 -5.58
CA THR A 31 7.56 -6.68 -5.77
C THR A 31 7.37 -5.83 -7.03
N PHE A 32 7.69 -4.54 -6.91
CA PHE A 32 7.62 -3.57 -8.00
C PHE A 32 9.05 -3.20 -8.44
N GLU A 33 9.32 -3.37 -9.72
CA GLU A 33 10.52 -2.81 -10.34
C GLU A 33 10.33 -1.30 -10.47
N VAL A 34 11.29 -0.54 -9.95
CA VAL A 34 11.25 0.93 -9.92
C VAL A 34 12.58 1.51 -10.36
N GLU A 35 12.53 2.71 -10.93
CA GLU A 35 13.72 3.50 -11.15
C GLU A 35 14.37 3.95 -9.83
N ALA A 36 15.61 4.42 -9.90
CA ALA A 36 16.30 4.94 -8.73
C ALA A 36 15.59 6.18 -8.15
N PHE A 37 15.49 6.23 -6.83
CA PHE A 37 14.91 7.36 -6.09
C PHE A 37 15.74 7.71 -4.85
N ASN A 38 15.65 8.95 -4.41
CA ASN A 38 16.26 9.41 -3.16
C ASN A 38 15.29 10.22 -2.28
N LYS A 39 14.04 10.34 -2.72
CA LYS A 39 12.94 10.97 -1.98
C LYS A 39 11.74 10.05 -1.98
N VAL A 40 10.94 10.10 -0.93
CA VAL A 40 9.72 9.30 -0.79
C VAL A 40 8.59 10.20 -0.35
N THR A 41 7.42 10.04 -0.95
CA THR A 41 6.15 10.57 -0.46
C THR A 41 5.15 9.42 -0.36
N VAL A 42 4.71 9.16 0.87
CA VAL A 42 3.65 8.18 1.15
C VAL A 42 2.35 8.92 1.46
N PHE A 43 1.30 8.55 0.74
CA PHE A 43 -0.05 9.10 0.89
C PHE A 43 -0.88 8.27 1.87
N GLU A 44 -2.16 8.59 1.99
CA GLU A 44 -3.09 8.01 2.96
C GLU A 44 -3.12 6.47 2.96
N ARG A 45 -3.43 5.89 4.13
CA ARG A 45 -3.75 4.44 4.28
C ARG A 45 -2.63 3.46 3.90
N ILE A 46 -1.37 3.85 4.07
CA ILE A 46 -0.20 2.98 3.84
C ILE A 46 0.70 2.97 5.07
N GLU A 47 0.88 1.80 5.69
CA GLU A 47 1.99 1.62 6.63
C GLU A 47 3.31 1.57 5.83
N LEU A 48 4.22 2.53 6.07
CA LEU A 48 5.51 2.58 5.37
C LEU A 48 6.62 2.02 6.27
N ILE A 49 7.37 1.05 5.75
CA ILE A 49 8.54 0.47 6.40
C ILE A 49 9.77 0.70 5.52
N VAL A 50 10.71 1.50 6.02
CA VAL A 50 11.93 1.87 5.30
C VAL A 50 13.10 0.99 5.74
N LYS A 51 13.85 0.47 4.79
CA LYS A 51 15.07 -0.31 5.02
C LYS A 51 16.22 0.31 4.24
N GLU A 52 17.37 0.42 4.87
CA GLU A 52 18.61 0.73 4.17
C GLU A 52 19.16 -0.53 3.48
N GLY A 53 19.58 -0.40 2.22
CA GLY A 53 20.19 -1.49 1.46
C GLY A 53 20.77 -1.03 0.13
N PRO A 54 21.62 -1.84 -0.53
CA PRO A 54 22.41 -1.39 -1.67
C PRO A 54 21.61 -1.15 -2.96
N SER A 55 20.34 -1.57 -3.02
CA SER A 55 19.47 -1.51 -4.20
C SER A 55 18.13 -0.84 -3.87
N HIS A 56 17.50 -0.28 -4.90
CA HIS A 56 16.13 0.21 -4.84
C HIS A 56 15.16 -0.95 -5.00
N GLU A 57 14.26 -1.13 -4.03
CA GLU A 57 13.25 -2.18 -4.03
C GLU A 57 11.97 -1.65 -3.39
N VAL A 58 10.82 -1.99 -3.97
CA VAL A 58 9.51 -1.73 -3.37
C VAL A 58 8.73 -3.03 -3.31
N VAL A 59 8.28 -3.40 -2.12
CA VAL A 59 7.45 -4.58 -1.86
C VAL A 59 6.15 -4.12 -1.22
N VAL A 60 5.03 -4.46 -1.86
CA VAL A 60 3.68 -4.14 -1.38
C VAL A 60 3.06 -5.40 -0.81
N GLU A 61 2.58 -5.33 0.43
CA GLU A 61 1.73 -6.34 1.05
C GLU A 61 0.33 -5.75 1.25
N THR A 62 -0.69 -6.37 0.66
CA THR A 62 -2.09 -5.96 0.84
C THR A 62 -3.04 -7.12 0.51
N GLY A 63 -4.34 -6.86 0.48
CA GLY A 63 -5.34 -7.82 0.04
C GLY A 63 -5.37 -7.99 -1.49
N GLU A 64 -5.65 -9.20 -1.99
CA GLU A 64 -5.66 -9.51 -3.42
C GLU A 64 -6.58 -8.59 -4.22
N PHE A 65 -7.75 -8.25 -3.68
CA PHE A 65 -8.72 -7.37 -4.34
C PHE A 65 -8.36 -5.88 -4.26
N LEU A 66 -7.33 -5.54 -3.49
CA LEU A 66 -6.92 -4.16 -3.24
C LEU A 66 -5.66 -3.77 -4.00
N MET A 67 -4.93 -4.75 -4.55
CA MET A 67 -3.61 -4.56 -5.14
C MET A 67 -3.64 -3.66 -6.36
N ASP A 68 -4.66 -3.81 -7.22
CA ASP A 68 -4.77 -3.05 -8.47
C ASP A 68 -5.00 -1.54 -8.24
N GLU A 69 -5.45 -1.17 -7.04
CA GLU A 69 -5.64 0.22 -6.60
C GLU A 69 -4.41 0.79 -5.84
N ILE A 70 -3.29 0.05 -5.79
CA ILE A 70 -2.01 0.54 -5.27
C ILE A 70 -1.14 1.07 -6.41
N GLU A 71 -0.76 2.34 -6.33
CA GLU A 71 0.16 2.96 -7.30
C GLU A 71 1.55 3.13 -6.69
N VAL A 72 2.55 2.56 -7.37
CA VAL A 72 3.97 2.72 -7.07
C VAL A 72 4.63 3.40 -8.26
N LYS A 73 5.05 4.66 -8.09
CA LYS A 73 5.59 5.45 -9.21
C LYS A 73 6.82 6.25 -8.82
N VAL A 74 7.81 6.31 -9.69
CA VAL A 74 8.95 7.22 -9.55
C VAL A 74 8.79 8.38 -10.53
N GLU A 75 8.78 9.61 -10.01
CA GLU A 75 8.75 10.83 -10.81
C GLU A 75 9.84 11.78 -10.33
N ASN A 76 10.73 12.21 -11.23
CA ASN A 76 11.82 13.14 -10.92
C ASN A 76 12.68 12.69 -9.71
N GLY A 77 12.97 11.39 -9.61
CA GLY A 77 13.75 10.81 -8.50
C GLY A 77 13.01 10.70 -7.16
N LYS A 78 11.70 10.94 -7.16
CA LYS A 78 10.82 10.79 -5.99
C LYS A 78 9.88 9.60 -6.17
N LEU A 79 9.92 8.68 -5.22
CA LEU A 79 8.96 7.60 -5.10
C LEU A 79 7.64 8.13 -4.51
N LEU A 80 6.55 7.92 -5.23
CA LEU A 80 5.18 8.23 -4.85
C LEU A 80 4.44 6.92 -4.58
N LEU A 81 3.84 6.81 -3.40
CA LEU A 81 3.10 5.63 -2.96
C LEU A 81 1.65 6.01 -2.66
N ASN A 82 0.73 5.69 -3.58
CA ASN A 82 -0.70 5.95 -3.42
C ASN A 82 -1.48 4.66 -3.14
N ASN A 83 -2.49 4.79 -2.29
CA ASN A 83 -3.51 3.78 -2.09
C ASN A 83 -4.85 4.38 -2.47
N ASN A 84 -5.35 4.04 -3.66
CA ASN A 84 -6.61 4.57 -4.19
C ASN A 84 -7.83 3.83 -3.64
N ASN A 85 -7.62 2.74 -2.89
CA ASN A 85 -8.70 2.06 -2.19
C ASN A 85 -9.40 3.04 -1.23
N GLY A 86 -10.68 3.27 -1.49
CA GLY A 86 -11.56 4.03 -0.62
C GLY A 86 -12.15 3.19 0.51
N CYS A 87 -12.64 3.91 1.54
CA CYS A 87 -13.71 3.46 2.45
C CYS A 87 -13.58 2.05 3.09
N ASN A 88 -13.36 2.00 4.39
CA ASN A 88 -13.15 0.74 5.14
C ASN A 88 -14.39 0.32 5.96
N LEU A 89 -15.61 0.37 5.39
CA LEU A 89 -16.81 0.01 6.17
C LEU A 89 -16.90 -1.50 6.46
N THR A 90 -16.33 -2.33 5.60
CA THR A 90 -16.37 -3.80 5.71
C THR A 90 -15.04 -4.43 6.08
N ARG A 91 -13.98 -3.65 6.37
CA ARG A 91 -12.62 -4.14 6.62
C ARG A 91 -11.85 -3.27 7.62
N ASP A 92 -10.82 -3.85 8.22
CA ASP A 92 -9.95 -3.14 9.16
C ASP A 92 -9.06 -2.10 8.45
N TYR A 93 -8.56 -1.12 9.22
CA TYR A 93 -7.54 -0.18 8.74
C TYR A 93 -6.15 -0.83 8.76
N GLY A 94 -5.21 -0.29 7.96
CA GLY A 94 -3.80 -0.72 7.99
C GLY A 94 -3.53 -2.07 7.30
N ILE A 95 -4.37 -2.45 6.33
CA ILE A 95 -4.18 -3.67 5.54
C ILE A 95 -2.97 -3.54 4.60
N THR A 96 -2.77 -2.36 4.00
CA THR A 96 -1.68 -2.11 3.06
C THR A 96 -0.40 -1.71 3.79
N LYS A 97 0.66 -2.49 3.59
CA LYS A 97 2.02 -2.19 4.04
C LYS A 97 2.95 -2.11 2.84
N ILE A 98 3.79 -1.09 2.81
CA ILE A 98 4.80 -0.95 1.77
C ILE A 98 6.17 -0.93 2.42
N TYR A 99 7.01 -1.86 1.99
CA TYR A 99 8.41 -1.95 2.36
C TYR A 99 9.23 -1.33 1.24
N ILE A 100 10.11 -0.41 1.58
CA ILE A 100 11.06 0.16 0.63
C ILE A 100 12.47 -0.13 1.08
N THR A 101 13.34 -0.53 0.14
CA THR A 101 14.79 -0.59 0.33
C THR A 101 15.44 0.48 -0.53
N ALA A 102 16.36 1.25 0.03
CA ALA A 102 17.14 2.23 -0.73
C ALA A 102 18.55 2.42 -0.15
N PRO A 103 19.55 2.77 -0.99
CA PRO A 103 20.92 3.03 -0.52
C PRO A 103 21.07 4.35 0.21
N ASN A 104 20.23 5.34 -0.12
CA ASN A 104 20.21 6.63 0.54
C ASN A 104 18.86 7.33 0.30
N LEU A 105 18.25 7.87 1.35
CA LEU A 105 17.11 8.78 1.26
C LEU A 105 17.45 10.13 1.87
N THR A 106 17.13 11.18 1.12
CA THR A 106 17.32 12.59 1.51
C THR A 106 16.05 13.23 2.05
N GLU A 107 14.87 12.66 1.77
CA GLU A 107 13.56 13.19 2.16
C GLU A 107 12.56 12.04 2.30
N ILE A 108 11.82 12.00 3.41
CA ILE A 108 10.65 11.14 3.60
C ILE A 108 9.48 12.03 4.02
N ARG A 109 8.50 12.19 3.14
CA ARG A 109 7.25 12.91 3.43
C ARG A 109 6.13 11.90 3.67
N SER A 110 5.49 12.00 4.82
CA SER A 110 4.39 11.12 5.20
C SER A 110 3.09 11.89 5.36
N SER A 111 2.06 11.45 4.64
CA SER A 111 0.67 11.91 4.79
C SER A 111 -0.27 10.74 5.07
N THR A 112 0.25 9.59 5.54
CA THR A 112 -0.54 8.35 5.58
C THR A 112 -1.63 8.30 6.66
N GLY A 113 -1.46 9.02 7.76
CA GLY A 113 -2.26 8.80 8.98
C GLY A 113 -1.99 7.46 9.68
N LEU A 114 -1.06 6.64 9.17
CA LEU A 114 -0.57 5.39 9.76
C LEU A 114 0.92 5.50 10.12
N GLN A 115 1.47 4.44 10.70
CA GLN A 115 2.87 4.40 11.11
C GLN A 115 3.81 4.47 9.89
N THR A 116 4.83 5.31 10.01
CA THR A 116 6.03 5.28 9.17
C THR A 116 7.19 4.86 10.06
N SER A 117 7.89 3.78 9.71
CA SER A 117 8.94 3.20 10.56
C SER A 117 10.14 2.75 9.73
N SER A 118 11.25 2.43 10.40
CA SER A 118 12.42 1.81 9.78
C SER A 118 12.65 0.38 10.27
N LYS A 119 13.10 -0.49 9.37
CA LYS A 119 13.62 -1.81 9.72
C LYS A 119 15.11 -1.71 9.98
N GLY A 120 15.46 -1.43 11.24
CA GLY A 120 16.82 -1.19 11.69
C GLY A 120 17.19 0.29 11.72
N VAL A 121 18.48 0.55 11.91
CA VAL A 121 19.04 1.92 11.94
C VAL A 121 19.31 2.38 10.51
N LEU A 122 18.84 3.57 10.15
CA LEU A 122 19.12 4.22 8.88
C LEU A 122 20.35 5.13 9.04
N ASN A 123 21.41 4.89 8.28
CA ASN A 123 22.68 5.62 8.32
C ASN A 123 22.84 6.51 7.08
N TYR A 124 21.80 7.27 6.74
CA TYR A 124 21.83 8.14 5.56
C TYR A 124 22.62 9.43 5.84
N PRO A 125 23.71 9.70 5.11
CA PRO A 125 24.63 10.79 5.42
C PRO A 125 24.01 12.19 5.27
N ASN A 126 22.92 12.33 4.51
CA ASN A 126 22.30 13.62 4.14
C ASN A 126 20.77 13.62 4.32
N SER A 127 20.23 12.87 5.28
CA SER A 127 18.80 12.94 5.59
C SER A 127 18.49 14.22 6.38
N HIS A 128 17.57 15.04 5.88
CA HIS A 128 17.09 16.27 6.52
C HIS A 128 15.64 16.12 6.98
#